data_AF-A0A9D7SGU5-F1
#
_entry.id   AF-A0A9D7SGU5-F1
#
_cell.length_a   1.000
_cell.length_b   1.000
_cell.length_c   1.000
_cell.angle_alpha   90.00
_cell.angle_beta   90.00
_cell.angle_gamma   90.00
#
_symmetry.space_group_name_H-M   'P 1'
#
loop_
_entity.id
_entity.type
_entity.pdbx_description
1 polymer ?
#
loop_
_entity_poly.entity_id
_entity_poly.type
_entity_poly.pdbx_seq_one_letter_code
_entity_poly.pdbx_strand_id
1 'polypeptide(L)'
;MTVLNWNPAWDTGIEAIDGQHRNLLAQFESLIAAIHQNHLHDQIPGLLTFLSDYVEFHFTTEEGYMQAAQFPGLAGHKARHDELRPGWSS
;
A
#
# COMPACT_ATOMS: atom_id res chain seq x y z
N MET A 1 -0.32 -1.87 21.09
CA MET A 1 -0.79 -3.15 20.50
C MET A 1 -0.53 -3.05 19.02
N THR A 2 0.22 -3.99 18.42
CA THR A 2 0.31 -4.12 16.96
C THR A 2 -1.06 -4.56 16.45
N VAL A 3 -1.64 -3.76 15.57
CA VAL A 3 -3.00 -4.02 15.04
C VAL A 3 -2.92 -4.95 13.83
N LEU A 4 -1.74 -5.07 13.19
CA LEU A 4 -1.55 -5.81 11.95
C LEU A 4 -0.26 -6.64 12.00
N ASN A 5 -0.36 -7.93 12.35
CA ASN A 5 0.75 -8.87 12.18
C ASN A 5 0.79 -9.39 10.74
N TRP A 6 1.99 -9.49 10.15
CA TRP A 6 2.17 -10.13 8.85
C TRP A 6 1.68 -11.58 8.90
N ASN A 7 0.86 -11.96 7.93
CA ASN A 7 0.46 -13.34 7.72
C ASN A 7 1.27 -13.90 6.53
N PRO A 8 2.04 -14.99 6.70
CA PRO A 8 2.76 -15.63 5.59
C PRO A 8 1.87 -16.03 4.41
N ALA A 9 0.55 -16.18 4.62
CA ALA A 9 -0.41 -16.39 3.52
C ALA A 9 -0.54 -15.20 2.56
N TRP A 10 0.04 -14.04 2.88
CA TRP A 10 0.10 -12.86 2.02
C TRP A 10 1.38 -12.79 1.18
N ASP A 11 2.33 -13.70 1.37
CA ASP A 11 3.55 -13.73 0.57
C ASP A 11 3.22 -14.10 -0.87
N THR A 12 3.66 -13.25 -1.79
CA THR A 12 3.57 -13.45 -3.24
C THR A 12 4.75 -14.28 -3.77
N GLY A 13 5.82 -14.41 -2.97
CA GLY A 13 7.08 -15.00 -3.37
C GLY A 13 7.97 -14.04 -4.17
N ILE A 14 7.53 -12.80 -4.37
CA ILE A 14 8.32 -11.73 -4.99
C ILE A 14 8.77 -10.79 -3.88
N GLU A 15 10.04 -10.90 -3.48
CA GLU A 15 10.60 -10.18 -2.32
C GLU A 15 10.36 -8.67 -2.36
N ALA A 16 10.43 -8.07 -3.56
CA ALA A 16 10.15 -6.65 -3.76
C ALA A 16 8.70 -6.28 -3.41
N ILE A 17 7.73 -7.10 -3.82
CA ILE A 17 6.30 -6.88 -3.56
C ILE A 17 5.97 -7.14 -2.09
N ASP A 18 6.48 -8.24 -1.53
CA ASP A 18 6.26 -8.59 -0.13
C ASP A 18 6.87 -7.54 0.81
N GLY A 19 8.03 -6.99 0.44
CA GLY A 19 8.67 -5.86 1.14
C GLY A 19 7.81 -4.59 1.11
N GLN A 20 7.19 -4.28 -0.04
CA GLN A 20 6.29 -3.14 -0.15
C GLN A 20 5.02 -3.30 0.69
N HIS A 21 4.39 -4.48 0.67
CA HIS A 21 3.24 -4.78 1.53
C HIS A 21 3.55 -4.62 3.02
N ARG A 22 4.70 -5.14 3.48
CA ARG A 22 5.15 -5.00 4.87
C ARG A 22 5.33 -3.53 5.26
N ASN A 23 5.93 -2.72 4.37
CA ASN A 23 6.09 -1.30 4.63
C ASN A 23 4.73 -0.57 4.68
N LEU A 24 3.81 -0.87 3.75
CA LEU A 24 2.47 -0.30 3.76
C LEU A 24 1.74 -0.59 5.08
N LEU A 25 1.80 -1.83 5.57
CA LEU A 25 1.23 -2.19 6.87
C LEU A 25 1.86 -1.42 8.04
N ALA A 26 3.18 -1.29 8.08
CA ALA A 26 3.87 -0.53 9.13
C ALA A 26 3.44 0.96 9.17
N GLN A 27 3.12 1.52 8.01
CA GLN A 27 2.67 2.91 7.87
C GLN A 27 1.21 3.06 8.31
N PHE A 28 0.35 2.07 8.01
CA PHE A 28 -0.99 1.99 8.59
C PHE A 28 -0.96 1.83 10.11
N GLU A 29 -0.04 1.04 10.66
CA GLU A 29 0.10 0.94 12.12
C GLU A 29 0.51 2.28 12.75
N SER A 30 1.41 3.01 12.10
CA SER A 30 1.81 4.36 12.51
C SER A 30 0.62 5.33 12.50
N LEU A 31 -0.28 5.21 11.50
CA LEU A 31 -1.50 6.02 11.41
C LEU A 31 -2.43 5.74 12.59
N ILE A 32 -2.70 4.47 12.86
CA ILE A 32 -3.57 4.05 13.95
C ILE A 32 -2.99 4.52 15.29
N ALA A 33 -1.67 4.44 15.47
CA ALA A 33 -0.99 4.91 16.67
C ALA A 33 -1.13 6.44 16.84
N ALA A 34 -0.93 7.22 15.77
CA ALA A 34 -1.08 8.67 15.79
C ALA A 34 -2.53 9.08 16.13
N ILE A 35 -3.51 8.34 15.60
CA ILE A 35 -4.93 8.53 15.92
C ILE A 35 -5.20 8.30 17.41
N HIS A 36 -4.73 7.18 17.97
CA HIS A 36 -4.93 6.85 19.38
C HIS A 36 -4.22 7.81 20.35
N GLN A 37 -3.14 8.45 19.92
CA GLN A 37 -2.37 9.39 20.76
C GLN A 37 -2.89 10.84 20.70
N ASN A 38 -4.00 11.11 20.01
CA ASN A 38 -4.51 12.46 19.77
C ASN A 38 -3.51 13.41 19.07
N HIS A 39 -2.47 12.89 18.41
CA HIS A 39 -1.50 13.67 17.61
C HIS A 39 -2.02 13.94 16.18
N LEU A 40 -3.34 14.13 16.06
CA LEU A 40 -4.07 14.16 14.78
C LEU A 40 -3.64 15.33 13.89
N HIS A 41 -3.30 16.46 14.48
CA HIS A 41 -3.13 17.72 13.74
C HIS A 41 -1.79 17.82 13.00
N ASP A 42 -0.74 17.18 13.51
CA ASP A 42 0.63 17.37 13.01
C ASP A 42 1.13 16.19 12.15
N GLN A 43 0.65 14.96 12.42
CA GLN A 43 1.20 13.75 11.80
C GLN A 43 0.31 13.14 10.71
N ILE A 44 -1.01 13.32 10.79
CA ILE A 44 -1.94 12.71 9.82
C ILE A 44 -1.76 13.24 8.40
N PRO A 45 -1.62 14.56 8.14
CA PRO A 45 -1.49 15.04 6.76
C PRO A 45 -0.29 14.43 6.04
N GLY A 46 0.87 14.42 6.68
CA GLY A 46 2.09 13.84 6.10
C GLY A 46 1.97 12.33 5.87
N LEU A 47 1.29 11.62 6.76
CA LEU A 47 1.09 10.18 6.62
C LEU A 47 0.06 9.82 5.53
N LEU A 48 -0.99 10.62 5.36
CA LEU A 48 -1.95 10.45 4.26
C LEU A 48 -1.30 10.73 2.89
N THR A 49 -0.47 11.78 2.80
CA THR A 49 0.34 12.03 1.60
C THR A 49 1.26 10.86 1.31
N PHE A 50 1.99 10.38 2.32
CA PHE A 50 2.85 9.21 2.18
C PHE A 50 2.06 7.99 1.68
N LEU A 51 0.91 7.67 2.30
CA LEU A 51 0.09 6.52 1.91
C LEU A 51 -0.40 6.66 0.46
N SER A 52 -0.80 7.85 0.04
CA SER A 52 -1.22 8.13 -1.33
C SER A 52 -0.10 7.83 -2.34
N ASP A 53 1.07 8.41 -2.13
CA ASP A 53 2.22 8.24 -3.02
C ASP A 53 2.71 6.78 -3.02
N TYR A 54 2.71 6.15 -1.86
CA TYR A 54 3.22 4.80 -1.69
C TYR A 54 2.31 3.74 -2.32
N VAL A 55 0.98 3.93 -2.22
CA VAL A 55 0.01 3.04 -2.89
C VAL A 55 0.16 3.13 -4.41
N GLU A 56 0.34 4.32 -4.97
CA GLU A 56 0.57 4.49 -6.42
C GLU A 56 1.88 3.81 -6.86
N PHE A 57 2.96 4.02 -6.10
CA PHE A 57 4.25 3.37 -6.34
C PHE A 57 4.14 1.85 -6.31
N HIS A 58 3.42 1.31 -5.31
CA HIS A 58 3.22 -0.11 -5.15
C HIS A 58 2.44 -0.72 -6.33
N PHE A 59 1.29 -0.13 -6.68
CA PHE A 59 0.48 -0.61 -7.80
C PHE A 59 1.24 -0.54 -9.13
N THR A 60 1.97 0.55 -9.38
CA THR A 60 2.81 0.67 -10.58
C THR A 60 3.88 -0.42 -10.63
N THR A 61 4.51 -0.71 -9.49
CA THR A 61 5.54 -1.76 -9.42
C THR A 61 4.94 -3.14 -9.73
N GLU A 62 3.84 -3.50 -9.08
CA GLU A 62 3.18 -4.79 -9.28
C GLU A 62 2.68 -4.96 -10.72
N GLU A 63 2.01 -3.94 -11.27
CA GLU A 63 1.56 -3.93 -12.67
C GLU A 63 2.76 -4.11 -13.64
N GLY A 64 3.91 -3.52 -13.33
CA GLY A 64 5.15 -3.69 -14.08
C GLY A 64 5.66 -5.14 -14.09
N TYR A 65 5.68 -5.79 -12.91
CA TYR A 65 6.03 -7.22 -12.82
C TYR A 65 5.05 -8.11 -13.59
N MET A 66 3.75 -7.85 -13.44
CA MET A 66 2.70 -8.60 -14.12
C MET A 66 2.78 -8.42 -15.64
N GLN A 67 3.06 -7.21 -16.13
CA GLN A 67 3.24 -6.90 -17.55
C GLN A 67 4.47 -7.61 -18.13
N ALA A 68 5.60 -7.59 -17.42
CA ALA A 68 6.84 -8.27 -17.83
C ALA A 68 6.65 -9.79 -17.89
N ALA A 69 5.86 -10.35 -16.98
CA ALA A 69 5.51 -11.77 -16.94
C ALA A 69 4.38 -12.16 -17.92
N GLN A 70 3.83 -11.21 -18.68
CA GLN A 70 2.64 -11.40 -19.53
C GLN A 70 1.47 -12.05 -18.78
N PHE A 71 1.27 -11.65 -17.53
CA PHE A 71 0.27 -12.26 -16.66
C PHE A 71 -1.15 -12.08 -17.21
N PRO A 72 -1.90 -13.16 -17.47
CA PRO A 72 -3.21 -13.09 -18.12
C PRO A 72 -4.25 -12.23 -17.38
N GLY A 73 -4.14 -12.12 -16.06
CA GLY A 73 -5.07 -11.37 -15.22
C GLY A 73 -4.73 -9.88 -15.04
N LEU A 74 -3.73 -9.35 -15.74
CA LEU A 74 -3.25 -7.97 -15.55
C LEU A 74 -4.38 -6.94 -15.69
N ALA A 75 -5.20 -7.04 -16.74
CA ALA A 75 -6.27 -6.07 -16.98
C ALA A 75 -7.27 -6.00 -15.81
N GLY A 76 -7.69 -7.16 -15.29
CA GLY A 76 -8.62 -7.21 -14.16
C GLY A 76 -7.98 -6.78 -12.84
N HIS A 77 -6.68 -7.00 -12.67
CA HIS A 77 -5.95 -6.53 -11.49
C HIS A 77 -5.80 -5.01 -11.52
N LYS A 78 -5.34 -4.46 -12.65
CA LYS A 78 -5.21 -3.02 -12.85
C LYS A 78 -6.52 -2.27 -12.63
N ALA A 79 -7.66 -2.83 -13.07
CA ALA A 79 -8.96 -2.21 -12.81
C ALA A 79 -9.26 -2.08 -11.29
N ARG A 80 -8.91 -3.09 -10.48
CA ARG A 80 -9.03 -2.99 -9.01
C ARG A 80 -8.07 -1.97 -8.42
N HIS A 81 -6.86 -1.86 -8.96
CA HIS A 81 -5.94 -0.80 -8.54
C HIS A 81 -6.50 0.58 -8.88
N ASP A 82 -7.03 0.77 -10.09
CA ASP A 82 -7.63 2.04 -10.52
C ASP A 82 -8.82 2.46 -9.63
N GLU A 83 -9.61 1.51 -9.11
CA GLU A 83 -10.68 1.78 -8.14
C GLU A 83 -10.15 2.24 -6.76
N LEU A 84 -8.95 1.77 -6.37
CA LEU A 84 -8.33 2.06 -5.08
C LEU A 84 -7.33 3.22 -5.14
N ARG A 85 -6.88 3.61 -6.34
CA ARG A 85 -6.00 4.74 -6.55
C ARG A 85 -6.68 5.99 -5.99
N PRO A 86 -6.07 6.68 -5.02
CA PRO A 86 -6.65 7.88 -4.47
C PRO A 86 -6.74 8.92 -5.59
N GLY A 87 -7.97 9.28 -5.98
CA GLY A 87 -8.26 10.44 -6.84
C GLY A 87 -8.01 11.78 -6.14
N TRP A 88 -7.11 11.83 -5.17
CA TRP A 88 -6.72 13.03 -4.43
C TRP A 88 -5.75 13.85 -5.28
N SER A 89 -6.16 14.18 -6.50
CA SER A 89 -5.51 15.20 -7.30
C SER A 89 -5.73 16.54 -6.59
N SER A 90 -4.63 17.12 -6.07
CA SER A 90 -4.48 18.57 -6.03
C SER A 90 -3.96 19.03 -7.38
#